data_AF-R7HUX9-F1
#
_entry.id   AF-R7HUX9-F1
#
_cell.length_a   1.000
_cell.length_b   1.000
_cell.length_c   1.000
_cell.angle_alpha   90.00
_cell.angle_beta   90.00
_cell.angle_gamma   90.00
#
_symmetry.space_group_name_H-M   'P 1'
#
loop_
_entity.id
_entity.type
_entity.pdbx_description
1 polymer ?
#
loop_
_entity_poly.entity_id
_entity_poly.type
_entity_poly.pdbx_seq_one_letter_code
_entity_poly.pdbx_strand_id
1 'polypeptide(L)'
;MYELYPYFTNDGSVGLFSPSADDIYHSTYGALTEAYEKFILPSNINNFLKKNSEIKILDICYGIGYNSKSFINYFLDFLYNETIHTNKIKYSDEVDTNNKKYKIYIHALDNDKNLAYLSPFFISNKKKFKNNNLTFNQEKIERMLSKKVVKKYKLKDEVNILLLKKIANKIDEETIQLLNNKKYKQFFAQNTINLFKFLRTKECKYIPILSLNTFLHNIYYKYISKGYKNALKALKFIDFDFNLEIDDARYSLQKDSVLYNYVFLDAFTPTKCPCLWTIDFLKLLYEHLEDDGMILTYSNSAQVRNAFINAGFIVGKIYSESSKKFTGTIAVKNNSNLEKLICEHKNNKLVKISELSEYDLGLIKTKAGIFYRDENLSLDNEAIIKVHEIEVQNSNLMSSSKFIKEYKKINKGE
;
A
#
# COMPACT_ATOMS: atom_id res chain seq x y z
N MET A 1 26.04 -8.58 -6.60
CA MET A 1 24.95 -9.58 -6.49
C MET A 1 23.86 -8.92 -5.66
N TYR A 2 22.62 -8.86 -6.15
CA TYR A 2 21.52 -8.27 -5.40
C TYR A 2 21.25 -9.08 -4.12
N GLU A 3 21.09 -8.42 -2.97
CA GLU A 3 20.86 -9.06 -1.68
C GLU A 3 19.58 -8.57 -1.01
N LEU A 4 18.79 -9.53 -0.51
CA LEU A 4 17.61 -9.27 0.31
C LEU A 4 17.94 -9.43 1.79
N TYR A 5 17.27 -8.63 2.62
CA TYR A 5 17.32 -8.69 4.09
C TYR A 5 15.91 -8.90 4.67
N PRO A 6 15.26 -10.05 4.38
CA PRO A 6 13.89 -10.33 4.81
C PRO A 6 13.81 -10.80 6.26
N TYR A 7 12.67 -10.52 6.90
CA TYR A 7 12.31 -11.00 8.23
C TYR A 7 10.79 -11.21 8.31
N PHE A 8 10.29 -11.95 9.31
CA PHE A 8 8.85 -12.01 9.56
C PHE A 8 8.41 -10.91 10.52
N THR A 9 7.39 -10.14 10.18
CA THR A 9 6.77 -9.18 11.09
C THR A 9 5.88 -9.90 12.12
N ASN A 10 5.42 -9.18 13.15
CA ASN A 10 4.64 -9.78 14.23
C ASN A 10 3.26 -10.33 13.80
N ASP A 11 2.69 -9.85 12.67
CA ASP A 11 1.46 -10.39 12.08
C ASP A 11 1.68 -11.59 11.13
N GLY A 12 2.93 -12.03 10.96
CA GLY A 12 3.33 -13.15 10.12
C GLY A 12 3.42 -12.84 8.63
N SER A 13 3.39 -11.56 8.25
CA SER A 13 3.81 -11.10 6.92
C SER A 13 5.34 -10.98 6.84
N VAL A 14 5.90 -10.81 5.64
CA VAL A 14 7.35 -10.63 5.46
C VAL A 14 7.65 -9.15 5.42
N GLY A 15 8.56 -8.69 6.27
CA GLY A 15 9.16 -7.37 6.17
C GLY A 15 10.53 -7.45 5.50
N LEU A 16 11.05 -6.29 5.10
CA LEU A 16 12.37 -6.14 4.50
C LEU A 16 13.10 -4.96 5.13
N PHE A 17 14.41 -5.11 5.23
CA PHE A 17 15.33 -4.03 5.58
C PHE A 17 16.09 -3.59 4.33
N SER A 18 16.21 -2.28 4.14
CA SER A 18 17.02 -1.66 3.09
C SER A 18 18.30 -1.09 3.73
N PRO A 19 19.47 -1.71 3.50
CA PRO A 19 20.73 -1.18 4.03
C PRO A 19 21.09 0.20 3.48
N SER A 20 20.76 0.48 2.21
CA SER A 20 21.04 1.77 1.58
C SER A 20 20.23 2.91 2.20
N ALA A 21 18.97 2.64 2.56
CA ALA A 21 18.14 3.61 3.28
C ALA A 21 18.38 3.59 4.80
N ASP A 22 19.04 2.56 5.34
CA ASP A 22 19.05 2.22 6.77
C ASP A 22 17.63 2.27 7.38
N ASP A 23 16.68 1.67 6.67
CA ASP A 23 15.27 1.67 7.06
C ASP A 23 14.55 0.38 6.68
N ILE A 24 13.39 0.16 7.31
CA ILE A 24 12.50 -0.96 6.99
C ILE A 24 11.43 -0.51 6.00
N TYR A 25 11.07 -1.39 5.06
CA TYR A 25 9.99 -1.11 4.10
C TYR A 25 8.63 -0.99 4.79
N HIS A 26 8.40 -1.79 5.83
CA HIS A 26 7.18 -1.76 6.62
C HIS A 26 7.47 -1.98 8.09
N SER A 27 6.56 -1.49 8.93
CA SER A 27 6.56 -1.65 10.37
C SER A 27 6.72 -3.11 10.78
N THR A 28 7.62 -3.36 11.73
CA THR A 28 7.80 -4.68 12.33
C THR A 28 6.54 -5.17 13.08
N TYR A 29 5.61 -4.27 13.42
CA TYR A 29 4.29 -4.63 13.96
C TYR A 29 3.51 -5.53 13.00
N GLY A 30 3.66 -5.33 11.70
CA GLY A 30 2.94 -6.08 10.68
C GLY A 30 2.80 -5.32 9.38
N ALA A 31 3.45 -5.79 8.32
CA ALA A 31 3.38 -5.14 7.01
C ALA A 31 1.98 -5.20 6.41
N LEU A 32 1.32 -6.35 6.52
CA LEU A 32 -0.08 -6.51 6.10
C LEU A 32 -1.00 -5.64 6.96
N THR A 33 -0.78 -5.60 8.27
CA THR A 33 -1.60 -4.81 9.19
C THR A 33 -1.46 -3.31 8.92
N GLU A 34 -0.26 -2.84 8.64
CA GLU A 34 0.01 -1.46 8.24
C GLU A 34 -0.72 -1.08 6.94
N ALA A 35 -0.62 -1.90 5.90
CA ALA A 35 -1.32 -1.67 4.64
C ALA A 35 -2.84 -1.52 4.85
N TYR A 36 -3.43 -2.37 5.71
CA TYR A 36 -4.85 -2.25 6.04
C TYR A 36 -5.18 -0.99 6.83
N GLU A 37 -4.46 -0.69 7.89
CA GLU A 37 -4.84 0.39 8.80
C GLU A 37 -4.51 1.79 8.27
N LYS A 38 -3.55 1.91 7.34
CA LYS A 38 -3.10 3.19 6.79
C LYS A 38 -3.64 3.48 5.40
N PHE A 39 -3.96 2.45 4.61
CA PHE A 39 -4.40 2.62 3.22
C PHE A 39 -5.81 2.06 2.99
N ILE A 40 -6.07 0.79 3.33
CA ILE A 40 -7.36 0.16 2.95
C ILE A 40 -8.53 0.64 3.80
N LEU A 41 -8.41 0.62 5.13
CA LEU A 41 -9.52 1.03 6.00
C LEU A 41 -9.90 2.50 5.88
N PRO A 42 -8.95 3.46 5.85
CA PRO A 42 -9.30 4.88 5.72
C PRO A 42 -9.83 5.26 4.32
N SER A 43 -9.54 4.46 3.28
CA SER A 43 -9.98 4.75 1.91
C SER A 43 -11.48 4.59 1.65
N ASN A 44 -12.20 3.91 2.56
CA ASN A 44 -13.62 3.57 2.42
C ASN A 44 -14.03 2.95 1.07
N ILE A 45 -13.16 2.09 0.51
CA ILE A 45 -13.34 1.46 -0.81
C ILE A 45 -14.69 0.77 -0.97
N ASN A 46 -15.29 0.20 0.08
CA ASN A 46 -16.63 -0.42 -0.01
C ASN A 46 -17.72 0.58 -0.43
N ASN A 47 -17.75 1.78 0.15
CA ASN A 47 -18.71 2.81 -0.26
C ASN A 47 -18.48 3.28 -1.70
N PHE A 48 -17.21 3.35 -2.12
CA PHE A 48 -16.85 3.67 -3.49
C PHE A 48 -17.35 2.59 -4.47
N LEU A 49 -17.05 1.31 -4.22
CA LEU A 49 -17.45 0.19 -5.07
C LEU A 49 -18.97 -0.04 -5.16
N LYS A 50 -19.73 0.36 -4.14
CA LYS A 50 -21.20 0.35 -4.22
C LYS A 50 -21.72 1.32 -5.29
N LYS A 51 -21.05 2.46 -5.46
CA LYS A 51 -21.45 3.53 -6.39
C LYS A 51 -20.82 3.34 -7.77
N ASN A 52 -19.56 2.95 -7.80
CA ASN A 52 -18.74 2.88 -9.01
C ASN A 52 -18.48 1.44 -9.45
N SER A 53 -18.29 1.21 -10.75
CA SER A 53 -17.86 -0.10 -11.29
C SER A 53 -16.41 -0.12 -11.73
N GLU A 54 -15.76 1.05 -11.78
CA GLU A 54 -14.37 1.20 -12.17
C GLU A 54 -13.59 1.85 -11.04
N ILE A 55 -12.40 1.33 -10.77
CA ILE A 55 -11.48 1.85 -9.76
C ILE A 55 -10.06 1.84 -10.31
N LYS A 56 -9.40 3.00 -10.22
CA LYS A 56 -8.02 3.23 -10.63
C LYS A 56 -7.18 3.58 -9.42
N ILE A 57 -6.12 2.83 -9.19
CA ILE A 57 -5.21 2.99 -8.06
C ILE A 57 -3.79 3.21 -8.57
N LEU A 58 -3.13 4.22 -8.03
CA LEU A 58 -1.70 4.43 -8.18
C LEU A 58 -1.00 3.99 -6.89
N ASP A 59 -0.06 3.04 -6.97
CA ASP A 59 0.73 2.52 -5.85
C ASP A 59 2.19 2.92 -6.05
N ILE A 60 2.63 3.95 -5.32
CA ILE A 60 3.96 4.57 -5.46
C ILE A 60 4.89 3.96 -4.42
N CYS A 61 6.06 3.49 -4.87
CA CYS A 61 6.96 2.63 -4.11
C CYS A 61 6.30 1.29 -3.78
N TYR A 62 5.88 0.60 -4.82
CA TYR A 62 5.20 -0.69 -4.74
C TYR A 62 5.91 -1.69 -3.81
N GLY A 63 7.24 -1.74 -3.83
CA GLY A 63 8.07 -2.61 -3.00
C GLY A 63 7.66 -4.08 -3.15
N ILE A 64 7.18 -4.68 -2.07
CA ILE A 64 6.61 -6.05 -2.08
C ILE A 64 5.09 -6.08 -2.21
N GLY A 65 4.47 -4.96 -2.53
CA GLY A 65 3.10 -4.81 -3.00
C GLY A 65 2.03 -4.96 -1.92
N TYR A 66 2.32 -4.70 -0.63
CA TYR A 66 1.31 -4.93 0.41
C TYR A 66 0.08 -4.05 0.27
N ASN A 67 0.20 -2.82 -0.22
CA ASN A 67 -0.95 -1.92 -0.42
C ASN A 67 -1.85 -2.46 -1.54
N SER A 68 -1.29 -2.67 -2.74
CA SER A 68 -1.98 -3.36 -3.84
C SER A 68 -2.59 -4.71 -3.44
N LYS A 69 -1.83 -5.58 -2.75
CA LYS A 69 -2.32 -6.90 -2.30
C LYS A 69 -3.47 -6.78 -1.32
N SER A 70 -3.39 -5.85 -0.37
CA SER A 70 -4.42 -5.64 0.64
C SER A 70 -5.70 -5.11 -0.01
N PHE A 71 -5.58 -4.25 -1.01
CA PHE A 71 -6.70 -3.82 -1.82
C PHE A 71 -7.35 -4.98 -2.57
N ILE A 72 -6.58 -5.77 -3.33
CA ILE A 72 -7.11 -6.94 -4.06
C ILE A 72 -7.77 -7.92 -3.08
N ASN A 73 -7.17 -8.17 -1.92
CA ASN A 73 -7.73 -9.05 -0.90
C ASN A 73 -9.07 -8.55 -0.36
N TYR A 74 -9.16 -7.25 -0.09
CA TYR A 74 -10.38 -6.57 0.37
C TYR A 74 -11.47 -6.60 -0.71
N PHE A 75 -11.10 -6.35 -1.96
CA PHE A 75 -12.00 -6.41 -3.10
C PHE A 75 -12.58 -7.82 -3.30
N LEU A 76 -11.75 -8.87 -3.15
CA LEU A 76 -12.24 -10.25 -3.18
C LEU A 76 -13.24 -10.53 -2.04
N ASP A 77 -13.01 -10.00 -0.83
CA ASP A 77 -14.00 -10.12 0.27
C ASP A 77 -15.31 -9.41 -0.06
N PHE A 78 -15.23 -8.22 -0.65
CA PHE A 78 -16.41 -7.48 -1.11
C PHE A 78 -17.24 -8.31 -2.10
N LEU A 79 -16.60 -8.87 -3.14
CA LEU A 79 -17.29 -9.73 -4.10
C LEU A 79 -17.87 -11.00 -3.47
N TYR A 80 -17.12 -11.65 -2.58
CA TYR A 80 -17.60 -12.88 -1.93
C TYR A 80 -18.82 -12.60 -1.07
N ASN A 81 -18.86 -11.49 -0.34
CA ASN A 81 -20.01 -11.11 0.47
C ASN A 81 -21.24 -10.80 -0.39
N GLU A 82 -21.08 -10.03 -1.47
CA GLU A 82 -22.17 -9.76 -2.44
C GLU A 82 -22.74 -11.08 -2.98
N THR A 83 -21.89 -12.03 -3.40
CA THR A 83 -22.37 -13.34 -3.91
C THR A 83 -23.04 -14.23 -2.85
N ILE A 84 -22.72 -14.06 -1.56
CA ILE A 84 -23.35 -14.81 -0.46
C ILE A 84 -24.73 -14.24 -0.14
N HIS A 85 -24.87 -12.91 -0.16
CA HIS A 85 -26.16 -12.25 0.05
C HIS A 85 -27.17 -12.64 -1.03
N THR A 86 -26.77 -12.71 -2.30
CA THR A 86 -27.65 -13.14 -3.38
C THR A 86 -28.07 -14.62 -3.30
N ASN A 87 -27.24 -15.49 -2.69
CA ASN A 87 -27.56 -16.92 -2.55
C ASN A 87 -28.47 -17.25 -1.35
N LYS A 88 -28.72 -16.31 -0.42
CA LYS A 88 -29.68 -16.49 0.69
C LYS A 88 -31.11 -16.10 0.31
N ILE A 89 -31.30 -15.52 -0.87
CA ILE A 89 -32.60 -15.16 -1.40
C ILE A 89 -33.16 -16.42 -2.06
N LYS A 90 -34.25 -16.94 -1.49
CA LYS A 90 -34.96 -18.11 -2.02
C LYS A 90 -35.43 -17.82 -3.43
N TYR A 91 -35.48 -18.86 -4.26
CA TYR A 91 -36.11 -18.90 -5.57
C TYR A 91 -37.56 -18.37 -5.52
N SER A 92 -37.70 -17.06 -5.71
CA SER A 92 -38.90 -16.38 -6.21
C SER A 92 -38.56 -14.88 -6.19
N ASP A 93 -38.67 -14.29 -7.36
CA ASP A 93 -38.45 -12.89 -7.72
C ASP A 93 -36.98 -12.46 -7.77
N GLU A 94 -36.62 -11.93 -8.95
CA GLU A 94 -35.29 -11.57 -9.40
C GLU A 94 -34.51 -10.78 -8.34
N VAL A 95 -33.40 -11.35 -7.84
CA VAL A 95 -32.42 -10.56 -7.11
C VAL A 95 -31.04 -10.67 -7.74
N ASP A 96 -30.75 -9.59 -8.46
CA ASP A 96 -29.49 -9.13 -9.00
C ASP A 96 -28.27 -9.42 -8.09
N THR A 97 -27.42 -10.36 -8.49
CA THR A 97 -26.07 -9.87 -8.80
C THR A 97 -26.24 -9.23 -10.15
N ASN A 98 -26.25 -7.90 -10.28
CA ASN A 98 -26.61 -7.18 -11.52
C ASN A 98 -25.61 -7.37 -12.68
N ASN A 99 -24.93 -8.53 -12.74
CA ASN A 99 -23.80 -8.86 -13.61
C ASN A 99 -22.77 -7.71 -13.70
N LYS A 100 -22.69 -6.87 -12.66
CA LYS A 100 -21.88 -5.65 -12.65
C LYS A 100 -20.42 -6.07 -12.69
N LYS A 101 -19.83 -5.97 -13.88
CA LYS A 101 -18.41 -6.24 -14.12
C LYS A 101 -17.63 -5.09 -13.50
N TYR A 102 -16.72 -5.40 -12.60
CA TYR A 102 -15.84 -4.40 -12.02
C TYR A 102 -14.56 -4.30 -12.84
N LYS A 103 -14.19 -3.08 -13.22
CA LYS A 103 -12.91 -2.76 -13.83
C LYS A 103 -11.96 -2.26 -12.76
N ILE A 104 -10.83 -2.92 -12.64
CA ILE A 104 -9.80 -2.59 -11.67
C ILE A 104 -8.53 -2.32 -12.45
N TYR A 105 -8.02 -1.12 -12.32
CA TYR A 105 -6.71 -0.75 -12.82
C TYR A 105 -5.81 -0.37 -11.65
N ILE A 106 -4.66 -1.03 -11.56
CA ILE A 106 -3.61 -0.65 -10.61
C ILE A 106 -2.36 -0.34 -11.41
N HIS A 107 -1.88 0.89 -11.28
CA HIS A 107 -0.57 1.30 -11.72
C HIS A 107 0.39 1.28 -10.52
N ALA A 108 1.35 0.36 -10.54
CA ALA A 108 2.35 0.20 -9.50
C ALA A 108 3.72 0.66 -10.01
N LEU A 109 4.33 1.59 -9.29
CA LEU A 109 5.63 2.20 -9.63
C LEU A 109 6.66 1.83 -8.57
N ASP A 110 7.83 1.36 -9.02
CA ASP A 110 8.98 1.14 -8.14
C ASP A 110 10.31 1.27 -8.90
N ASN A 111 11.39 1.61 -8.20
CA ASN A 111 12.71 1.68 -8.80
C ASN A 111 13.49 0.36 -8.64
N ASP A 112 13.06 -0.52 -7.72
CA ASP A 112 13.67 -1.82 -7.46
C ASP A 112 12.93 -2.96 -8.19
N LYS A 113 13.40 -3.21 -9.42
CA LYS A 113 12.95 -4.31 -10.29
C LYS A 113 12.83 -5.65 -9.55
N ASN A 114 13.92 -6.04 -8.87
CA ASN A 114 14.04 -7.38 -8.28
C ASN A 114 13.02 -7.52 -7.15
N LEU A 115 12.89 -6.49 -6.31
CA LEU A 115 11.93 -6.53 -5.22
C LEU A 115 10.49 -6.56 -5.69
N ALA A 116 10.16 -5.71 -6.66
CA ALA A 116 8.83 -5.62 -7.23
C ALA A 116 8.39 -6.94 -7.88
N TYR A 117 9.27 -7.59 -8.64
CA TYR A 117 8.99 -8.89 -9.27
C TYR A 117 8.92 -10.06 -8.29
N LEU A 118 9.59 -9.97 -7.14
CA LEU A 118 9.48 -10.97 -6.06
C LEU A 118 8.16 -10.87 -5.29
N SER A 119 7.41 -9.77 -5.43
CA SER A 119 6.18 -9.50 -4.69
C SER A 119 5.25 -10.73 -4.57
N PRO A 120 4.80 -11.41 -5.64
CA PRO A 120 3.82 -12.49 -5.52
C PRO A 120 4.33 -13.70 -4.71
N PHE A 121 5.65 -13.86 -4.59
CA PHE A 121 6.26 -15.03 -3.97
C PHE A 121 6.37 -14.90 -2.46
N PHE A 122 6.36 -13.70 -1.89
CA PHE A 122 6.50 -13.53 -0.45
C PHE A 122 5.33 -14.14 0.34
N ILE A 123 5.66 -14.91 1.38
CA ILE A 123 4.69 -15.44 2.33
C ILE A 123 4.07 -14.29 3.10
N SER A 124 2.74 -14.20 3.09
CA SER A 124 2.02 -13.16 3.84
C SER A 124 1.31 -13.67 5.09
N ASN A 125 1.35 -15.00 5.33
CA ASN A 125 0.53 -15.64 6.36
C ASN A 125 1.25 -16.68 7.23
N LYS A 126 2.46 -16.41 7.69
CA LYS A 126 3.20 -17.35 8.54
C LYS A 126 2.50 -17.53 9.90
N LYS A 127 2.13 -18.76 10.26
CA LYS A 127 1.41 -19.08 11.52
C LYS A 127 2.33 -19.25 12.74
N LYS A 128 3.55 -19.76 12.53
CA LYS A 128 4.55 -20.03 13.58
C LYS A 128 5.93 -19.77 12.99
N PHE A 129 6.73 -18.96 13.67
CA PHE A 129 8.16 -18.80 13.41
C PHE A 129 8.86 -18.78 14.78
N LYS A 130 9.73 -19.76 15.03
CA LYS A 130 10.55 -19.83 16.24
C LYS A 130 11.77 -18.94 16.01
N ASN A 131 11.81 -17.78 16.65
CA ASN A 131 12.83 -16.75 16.53
C ASN A 131 13.07 -16.31 15.07
N ASN A 132 12.93 -15.02 14.80
CA ASN A 132 13.57 -14.48 13.61
C ASN A 132 15.08 -14.57 13.87
N ASN A 133 15.71 -15.70 13.55
CA ASN A 133 17.14 -15.73 13.33
C ASN A 133 17.33 -14.92 12.06
N LEU A 134 17.43 -13.60 12.24
CA LEU A 134 17.69 -12.67 11.17
C LEU A 134 18.97 -13.14 10.50
N THR A 135 18.98 -13.12 9.17
CA THR A 135 20.19 -13.47 8.41
C THR A 135 21.25 -12.36 8.49
N PHE A 136 20.99 -11.32 9.27
CA PHE A 136 21.77 -10.11 9.45
C PHE A 136 21.55 -9.58 10.88
N ASN A 137 22.54 -8.89 11.45
CA ASN A 137 22.42 -8.32 12.79
C ASN A 137 21.83 -6.92 12.71
N GLN A 138 20.64 -6.69 13.29
CA GLN A 138 20.02 -5.36 13.34
C GLN A 138 19.20 -5.18 14.62
N GLU A 139 19.84 -4.65 15.66
CA GLU A 139 19.30 -4.50 17.02
C GLU A 139 17.95 -3.75 17.05
N LYS A 140 17.77 -2.76 16.15
CA LYS A 140 16.51 -2.01 16.03
C LYS A 140 15.33 -2.93 15.71
N ILE A 141 15.50 -3.84 14.77
CA ILE A 141 14.44 -4.76 14.32
C ILE A 141 14.17 -5.80 15.41
N GLU A 142 15.22 -6.38 15.98
CA GLU A 142 15.10 -7.36 17.08
C GLU A 142 14.32 -6.80 18.27
N ARG A 143 14.65 -5.57 18.70
CA ARG A 143 13.93 -4.90 19.78
C ARG A 143 12.45 -4.72 19.47
N MET A 144 12.10 -4.37 18.23
CA MET A 144 10.72 -4.10 17.84
C MET A 144 9.88 -5.38 17.63
N LEU A 145 10.51 -6.50 17.29
CA LEU A 145 9.85 -7.81 17.11
C LEU A 145 9.44 -8.50 18.42
N SER A 146 9.93 -8.02 19.57
CA SER A 146 9.64 -8.61 20.90
C SER A 146 8.18 -8.48 21.37
N LYS A 147 7.36 -7.68 20.68
CA LYS A 147 5.97 -7.40 21.08
C LYS A 147 5.03 -8.48 20.55
N LYS A 148 4.33 -9.19 21.44
CA LYS A 148 3.22 -10.09 21.06
C LYS A 148 2.10 -9.29 20.40
N VAL A 149 1.72 -9.67 19.19
CA VAL A 149 0.60 -9.09 18.44
C VAL A 149 -0.35 -10.19 18.00
N VAL A 150 -1.65 -9.88 18.03
CA VAL A 150 -2.69 -10.76 17.48
C VAL A 150 -2.78 -10.52 15.99
N LYS A 151 -2.60 -11.57 15.19
CA LYS A 151 -2.79 -11.50 13.75
C LYS A 151 -4.22 -11.08 13.41
N LYS A 152 -4.37 -9.90 12.79
CA LYS A 152 -5.68 -9.28 12.51
C LYS A 152 -6.19 -9.57 11.10
N TYR A 153 -5.29 -9.62 10.12
CA TYR A 153 -5.63 -9.79 8.71
C TYR A 153 -4.98 -11.05 8.12
N LYS A 154 -5.60 -11.60 7.09
CA LYS A 154 -5.10 -12.76 6.35
C LYS A 154 -5.24 -12.52 4.85
N LEU A 155 -4.12 -12.60 4.13
CA LEU A 155 -4.14 -12.51 2.68
C LEU A 155 -4.69 -13.81 2.08
N LYS A 156 -5.54 -13.73 1.06
CA LYS A 156 -5.96 -14.87 0.27
C LYS A 156 -4.86 -15.30 -0.70
N ASP A 157 -4.76 -16.60 -1.00
CA ASP A 157 -3.74 -17.10 -1.92
C ASP A 157 -4.01 -16.63 -3.36
N GLU A 158 -5.29 -16.40 -3.68
CA GLU A 158 -5.78 -15.86 -4.95
C GLU A 158 -5.16 -14.51 -5.32
N VAL A 159 -4.81 -13.68 -4.33
CA VAL A 159 -4.21 -12.36 -4.55
C VAL A 159 -2.86 -12.49 -5.26
N ASN A 160 -1.98 -13.35 -4.73
CA ASN A 160 -0.66 -13.57 -5.31
C ASN A 160 -0.76 -14.28 -6.67
N ILE A 161 -1.79 -15.11 -6.88
CA ILE A 161 -2.05 -15.74 -8.18
C ILE A 161 -2.42 -14.69 -9.22
N LEU A 162 -3.29 -13.73 -8.88
CA LEU A 162 -3.70 -12.64 -9.77
C LEU A 162 -2.53 -11.76 -10.17
N LEU A 163 -1.71 -11.35 -9.21
CA LEU A 163 -0.50 -10.56 -9.48
C LEU A 163 0.51 -11.34 -10.32
N LEU A 164 0.80 -12.60 -9.95
CA LEU A 164 1.77 -13.41 -10.69
C LEU A 164 1.37 -13.58 -12.15
N LYS A 165 0.09 -13.81 -12.45
CA LYS A 165 -0.39 -13.93 -13.84
C LYS A 165 -0.12 -12.68 -14.68
N LYS A 166 -0.09 -11.49 -14.06
CA LYS A 166 0.11 -10.21 -14.75
C LYS A 166 1.58 -9.87 -14.98
N ILE A 167 2.48 -10.40 -14.15
CA ILE A 167 3.91 -10.07 -14.23
C ILE A 167 4.81 -11.26 -14.59
N ALA A 168 4.29 -12.49 -14.67
CA ALA A 168 5.12 -13.69 -14.84
C ALA A 168 6.07 -13.63 -16.05
N ASN A 169 5.62 -13.04 -17.15
CA ASN A 169 6.41 -12.86 -18.38
C ASN A 169 7.48 -11.76 -18.28
N LYS A 170 7.36 -10.85 -17.31
CA LYS A 170 8.33 -9.78 -17.04
C LYS A 170 9.46 -10.22 -16.08
N ILE A 171 9.31 -11.36 -15.40
CA ILE A 171 10.29 -11.84 -14.41
C ILE A 171 11.54 -12.35 -15.14
N ASP A 172 12.68 -11.74 -14.83
CA ASP A 172 13.97 -12.02 -15.47
C ASP A 172 14.82 -13.07 -14.74
N GLU A 173 15.94 -13.45 -15.36
CA GLU A 173 16.85 -14.48 -14.81
C GLU A 173 17.47 -14.07 -13.46
N GLU A 174 17.75 -12.78 -13.26
CA GLU A 174 18.29 -12.28 -11.99
C GLU A 174 17.31 -12.52 -10.84
N THR A 175 16.03 -12.17 -11.04
CA THR A 175 14.97 -12.44 -10.06
C THR A 175 14.80 -13.94 -9.79
N ILE A 176 14.96 -14.76 -10.82
CA ILE A 176 14.84 -16.23 -10.72
C ILE A 176 15.98 -16.83 -9.92
N GLN A 177 17.19 -16.29 -10.04
CA GLN A 177 18.32 -16.69 -9.19
C GLN A 177 18.03 -16.39 -7.72
N LEU A 178 17.43 -15.24 -7.40
CA LEU A 178 17.00 -14.89 -6.03
C LEU A 178 15.94 -15.87 -5.51
N LEU A 179 14.94 -16.22 -6.32
CA LEU A 179 13.89 -17.19 -5.96
C LEU A 179 14.44 -18.58 -5.63
N ASN A 180 15.50 -19.01 -6.33
CA ASN A 180 16.14 -20.31 -6.12
C ASN A 180 17.20 -20.29 -5.00
N ASN A 181 17.55 -19.13 -4.47
CA ASN A 181 18.56 -19.00 -3.42
C ASN A 181 18.08 -19.63 -2.10
N LYS A 182 18.86 -20.60 -1.59
CA LYS A 182 18.56 -21.31 -0.34
C LYS A 182 18.44 -20.36 0.87
N LYS A 183 19.15 -19.22 0.88
CA LYS A 183 19.09 -18.18 1.93
C LYS A 183 17.67 -17.63 2.12
N TYR A 184 16.92 -17.47 1.02
CA TYR A 184 15.62 -16.78 1.02
C TYR A 184 14.41 -17.72 0.95
N LYS A 185 14.63 -19.01 0.69
CA LYS A 185 13.58 -20.03 0.51
C LYS A 185 12.49 -20.01 1.58
N GLN A 186 12.83 -19.72 2.84
CA GLN A 186 11.87 -19.71 3.95
C GLN A 186 10.83 -18.58 3.88
N PHE A 187 11.12 -17.51 3.12
CA PHE A 187 10.26 -16.34 2.96
C PHE A 187 9.37 -16.42 1.72
N PHE A 188 9.61 -17.41 0.84
CA PHE A 188 8.85 -17.58 -0.40
C PHE A 188 7.85 -18.74 -0.32
N ALA A 189 6.68 -18.53 -0.91
CA ALA A 189 5.61 -19.50 -0.99
C ALA A 189 5.90 -20.52 -2.11
N GLN A 190 6.19 -21.76 -1.72
CA GLN A 190 6.53 -22.83 -2.66
C GLN A 190 5.43 -23.08 -3.72
N ASN A 191 4.16 -22.96 -3.35
CA ASN A 191 3.05 -23.12 -4.29
C ASN A 191 3.09 -22.05 -5.40
N THR A 192 3.40 -20.80 -5.05
CA THR A 192 3.53 -19.71 -6.02
C THR A 192 4.74 -19.91 -6.93
N ILE A 193 5.87 -20.37 -6.38
CA ILE A 193 7.06 -20.73 -7.19
C ILE A 193 6.72 -21.84 -8.19
N ASN A 194 6.01 -22.88 -7.76
CA ASN A 194 5.61 -23.98 -8.65
C ASN A 194 4.66 -23.50 -9.75
N LEU A 195 3.73 -22.59 -9.41
CA LEU A 195 2.85 -21.95 -10.38
C LEU A 195 3.64 -21.13 -11.39
N PHE A 196 4.61 -20.34 -10.95
CA PHE A 196 5.47 -19.57 -11.85
C PHE A 196 6.24 -20.47 -12.82
N LYS A 197 6.87 -21.55 -12.32
CA LYS A 197 7.55 -22.54 -13.17
C LYS A 197 6.59 -23.11 -14.22
N PHE A 198 5.37 -23.44 -13.80
CA PHE A 198 4.33 -23.92 -14.72
C PHE A 198 3.97 -22.89 -15.79
N LEU A 199 3.71 -21.63 -15.40
CA LEU A 199 3.40 -20.55 -16.35
C LEU A 199 4.55 -20.32 -17.34
N ARG A 200 5.80 -20.34 -16.88
CA ARG A 200 6.97 -20.19 -17.73
C ARG A 200 7.16 -21.36 -18.70
N THR A 201 6.94 -22.60 -18.26
CA THR A 201 6.97 -23.76 -19.17
C THR A 201 5.85 -23.75 -20.21
N LYS A 202 4.72 -23.09 -19.91
CA LYS A 202 3.59 -22.93 -20.84
C LYS A 202 3.84 -21.91 -21.95
N GLU A 203 4.69 -20.92 -21.73
CA GLU A 203 5.13 -20.02 -22.81
C GLU A 203 6.03 -20.74 -23.82
N CYS A 204 6.64 -21.87 -23.42
CA CYS A 204 7.46 -22.70 -24.32
C CYS A 204 6.68 -23.72 -25.16
N LYS A 205 5.38 -23.98 -24.92
CA LYS A 205 4.54 -24.88 -25.77
C LYS A 205 3.05 -24.51 -25.69
N TYR A 206 2.41 -24.38 -26.86
CA TYR A 206 0.97 -24.16 -27.01
C TYR A 206 0.16 -25.27 -26.31
N ILE A 207 -0.83 -24.89 -25.50
CA ILE A 207 -1.74 -25.81 -24.82
C ILE A 207 -3.18 -25.31 -25.01
N PRO A 208 -4.13 -26.15 -25.47
CA PRO A 208 -5.53 -25.77 -25.64
C PRO A 208 -6.19 -25.27 -24.34
N ILE A 209 -7.15 -24.36 -24.46
CA ILE A 209 -8.01 -23.80 -23.39
C ILE A 209 -8.51 -24.86 -22.39
N LEU A 210 -8.74 -26.10 -22.85
CA LEU A 210 -9.11 -27.23 -22.01
C LEU A 210 -8.13 -27.50 -20.87
N SER A 211 -6.82 -27.38 -21.07
CA SER A 211 -5.80 -27.75 -20.06
C SER A 211 -5.47 -26.62 -19.07
N LEU A 212 -5.72 -25.35 -19.42
CA LEU A 212 -5.78 -24.28 -18.43
C LEU A 212 -6.95 -24.50 -17.47
N ASN A 213 -8.10 -24.90 -18.02
CA ASN A 213 -9.22 -25.37 -17.23
C ASN A 213 -8.83 -26.61 -16.42
N THR A 214 -8.11 -27.60 -16.96
CA THR A 214 -7.69 -28.81 -16.20
C THR A 214 -6.69 -28.52 -15.06
N PHE A 215 -5.80 -27.54 -15.19
CA PHE A 215 -4.89 -27.16 -14.11
C PHE A 215 -5.61 -26.39 -13.00
N LEU A 216 -6.47 -25.44 -13.38
CA LEU A 216 -7.39 -24.83 -12.44
C LEU A 216 -8.31 -25.88 -11.83
N HIS A 217 -8.76 -26.87 -12.60
CA HIS A 217 -9.56 -28.04 -12.20
C HIS A 217 -8.79 -28.90 -11.18
N ASN A 218 -7.47 -29.10 -11.30
CA ASN A 218 -6.72 -29.91 -10.34
C ASN A 218 -6.41 -29.17 -9.03
N ILE A 219 -6.21 -27.85 -9.07
CA ILE A 219 -6.24 -27.00 -7.85
C ILE A 219 -7.66 -26.97 -7.28
N TYR A 220 -8.68 -26.85 -8.13
CA TYR A 220 -10.11 -26.81 -7.81
C TYR A 220 -10.61 -28.11 -7.17
N TYR A 221 -10.22 -29.30 -7.65
CA TYR A 221 -10.61 -30.61 -7.11
C TYR A 221 -9.95 -30.92 -5.76
N LYS A 222 -8.74 -30.39 -5.51
CA LYS A 222 -8.07 -30.53 -4.22
C LYS A 222 -8.76 -29.75 -3.09
N TYR A 223 -9.64 -28.79 -3.41
CA TYR A 223 -10.23 -27.86 -2.44
C TYR A 223 -11.77 -27.69 -2.55
N ILE A 224 -12.52 -28.63 -3.18
CA ILE A 224 -13.98 -28.53 -3.38
C ILE A 224 -14.75 -28.46 -2.06
N SER A 225 -14.99 -27.23 -1.63
CA SER A 225 -16.05 -26.83 -0.73
C SER A 225 -16.89 -25.76 -1.44
N LYS A 226 -18.11 -25.53 -0.96
CA LYS A 226 -19.08 -24.58 -1.54
C LYS A 226 -18.51 -23.16 -1.77
N GLY A 227 -17.45 -22.77 -1.04
CA GLY A 227 -16.76 -21.48 -1.18
C GLY A 227 -16.03 -21.25 -2.51
N TYR A 228 -15.49 -22.28 -3.15
CA TYR A 228 -14.69 -22.10 -4.38
C TYR A 228 -15.53 -21.86 -5.65
N LYS A 229 -16.80 -22.26 -5.68
CA LYS A 229 -17.73 -21.89 -6.77
C LYS A 229 -17.98 -20.37 -6.77
N ASN A 230 -18.09 -19.76 -5.59
CA ASN A 230 -18.22 -18.32 -5.44
C ASN A 230 -16.92 -17.60 -5.84
N ALA A 231 -15.76 -18.16 -5.51
CA ALA A 231 -14.46 -17.63 -5.94
C ALA A 231 -14.31 -17.58 -7.46
N LEU A 232 -14.63 -18.68 -8.15
CA LEU A 232 -14.58 -18.74 -9.61
C LEU A 232 -15.60 -17.78 -10.26
N LYS A 233 -16.80 -17.68 -9.69
CA LYS A 233 -17.83 -16.74 -10.15
C LYS A 233 -17.32 -15.30 -9.99
N ALA A 234 -16.79 -14.94 -8.82
CA ALA A 234 -16.23 -13.62 -8.54
C ALA A 234 -15.12 -13.26 -9.54
N LEU A 235 -14.14 -14.16 -9.76
CA LEU A 235 -13.03 -13.92 -10.69
C LEU A 235 -13.45 -13.69 -12.15
N LYS A 236 -14.62 -14.21 -12.59
CA LYS A 236 -15.16 -13.93 -13.93
C LYS A 236 -15.70 -12.51 -14.09
N PHE A 237 -16.09 -11.86 -12.99
CA PHE A 237 -16.65 -10.51 -12.99
C PHE A 237 -15.58 -9.42 -12.78
N ILE A 238 -14.30 -9.79 -12.72
CA ILE A 238 -13.20 -8.86 -12.55
C ILE A 238 -12.50 -8.67 -13.89
N ASP A 239 -12.56 -7.45 -14.40
CA ASP A 239 -11.61 -6.96 -15.39
C ASP A 239 -10.41 -6.40 -14.62
N PHE A 240 -9.46 -7.27 -14.29
CA PHE A 240 -8.29 -6.88 -13.50
C PHE A 240 -7.16 -6.53 -14.44
N ASP A 241 -6.69 -5.29 -14.35
CA ASP A 241 -5.48 -4.82 -14.98
C ASP A 241 -4.47 -4.31 -13.95
N PHE A 242 -3.22 -4.70 -14.16
CA PHE A 242 -2.12 -4.45 -13.24
C PHE A 242 -0.89 -4.10 -14.06
N ASN A 243 -0.57 -2.82 -14.11
CA ASN A 243 0.66 -2.32 -14.71
C ASN A 243 1.71 -2.15 -13.61
N LEU A 244 2.70 -3.06 -13.58
CA LEU A 244 3.93 -2.84 -12.83
C LEU A 244 4.97 -2.25 -13.77
N GLU A 245 5.36 -1.01 -13.48
CA GLU A 245 6.37 -0.23 -14.18
C GLU A 245 7.56 -0.01 -13.24
N ILE A 246 8.76 -0.21 -13.79
CA ILE A 246 10.01 -0.06 -13.06
C ILE A 246 10.74 1.18 -13.59
N ASP A 247 10.47 2.33 -12.97
CA ASP A 247 11.02 3.64 -13.33
C ASP A 247 10.81 4.62 -12.15
N ASP A 248 11.49 5.76 -12.18
CA ASP A 248 11.28 6.84 -11.23
C ASP A 248 9.85 7.39 -11.35
N ALA A 249 9.10 7.35 -10.24
CA ALA A 249 7.72 7.79 -10.21
C ALA A 249 7.52 9.23 -10.71
N ARG A 250 8.51 10.11 -10.56
CA ARG A 250 8.48 11.47 -11.11
C ARG A 250 8.40 11.47 -12.63
N TYR A 251 9.25 10.68 -13.29
CA TYR A 251 9.30 10.61 -14.75
C TYR A 251 8.14 9.80 -15.34
N SER A 252 7.72 8.73 -14.68
CA SER A 252 6.53 7.96 -15.11
C SER A 252 5.29 8.83 -15.12
N LEU A 253 5.05 9.59 -14.06
CA LEU A 253 3.86 10.42 -13.93
C LEU A 253 3.87 11.65 -14.85
N GLN A 254 5.04 12.18 -15.22
CA GLN A 254 5.11 13.24 -16.24
C GLN A 254 4.64 12.76 -17.64
N LYS A 255 4.69 11.46 -17.90
CA LYS A 255 4.24 10.83 -19.16
C LYS A 255 2.86 10.19 -19.03
N ASP A 256 2.33 10.10 -17.82
CA ASP A 256 1.02 9.53 -17.54
C ASP A 256 -0.06 10.58 -17.78
N SER A 257 -1.24 10.12 -18.19
CA SER A 257 -2.42 10.96 -18.38
C SER A 257 -3.64 10.38 -17.66
N VAL A 258 -3.45 9.34 -16.84
CA VAL A 258 -4.52 8.66 -16.12
C VAL A 258 -4.84 9.43 -14.84
N LEU A 259 -6.13 9.68 -14.62
CA LEU A 259 -6.64 10.12 -13.32
C LEU A 259 -6.93 8.91 -12.43
N TYR A 260 -6.56 9.02 -11.16
CA TYR A 260 -6.68 7.97 -10.16
C TYR A 260 -7.71 8.30 -9.08
N ASN A 261 -8.46 7.31 -8.65
CA ASN A 261 -9.38 7.45 -7.51
C ASN A 261 -8.61 7.38 -6.18
N TYR A 262 -7.56 6.57 -6.14
CA TYR A 262 -6.74 6.37 -4.96
C TYR A 262 -5.25 6.42 -5.31
N VAL A 263 -4.49 7.17 -4.52
CA VAL A 263 -3.02 7.11 -4.55
C VAL A 263 -2.54 6.58 -3.22
N PHE A 264 -1.83 5.46 -3.24
CA PHE A 264 -1.10 4.93 -2.09
C PHE A 264 0.34 5.44 -2.17
N LEU A 265 0.66 6.45 -1.36
CA LEU A 265 2.00 7.03 -1.29
C LEU A 265 2.76 6.39 -0.12
N ASP A 266 3.56 5.36 -0.44
CA ASP A 266 4.29 4.53 0.53
C ASP A 266 5.80 4.56 0.31
N ALA A 267 6.33 5.74 -0.02
CA ALA A 267 7.77 5.94 -0.14
C ALA A 267 8.49 5.80 1.20
N PHE A 268 9.82 5.58 1.17
CA PHE A 268 10.65 5.72 2.38
C PHE A 268 10.47 7.10 3.02
N THR A 269 10.87 7.21 4.30
CA THR A 269 10.65 8.43 5.08
C THR A 269 11.17 9.69 4.37
N PRO A 270 10.60 10.89 4.62
CA PRO A 270 10.96 12.10 3.88
C PRO A 270 12.44 12.46 3.91
N THR A 271 13.19 12.07 4.95
CA THR A 271 14.63 12.29 5.01
C THR A 271 15.45 11.30 4.18
N LYS A 272 14.87 10.17 3.78
CA LYS A 272 15.52 9.10 3.00
C LYS A 272 15.18 9.16 1.52
N CYS A 273 13.94 9.52 1.19
CA CYS A 273 13.48 9.67 -0.19
C CYS A 273 12.75 11.00 -0.41
N PRO A 274 13.39 12.16 -0.15
CA PRO A 274 12.76 13.48 -0.19
C PRO A 274 12.12 13.81 -1.55
N CYS A 275 12.64 13.27 -2.66
CA CYS A 275 12.10 13.54 -4.00
C CYS A 275 10.62 13.18 -4.17
N LEU A 276 10.10 12.21 -3.42
CA LEU A 276 8.69 11.80 -3.44
C LEU A 276 7.83 12.53 -2.39
N TRP A 277 8.38 13.52 -1.69
CA TRP A 277 7.70 14.33 -0.69
C TRP A 277 7.84 15.83 -0.92
N THR A 278 8.35 16.24 -2.09
CA THR A 278 8.44 17.65 -2.46
C THR A 278 7.07 18.22 -2.78
N ILE A 279 6.89 19.52 -2.56
CA ILE A 279 5.65 20.20 -2.98
C ILE A 279 5.37 20.00 -4.48
N ASP A 280 6.42 19.99 -5.30
CA ASP A 280 6.33 19.88 -6.75
C ASP A 280 5.83 18.50 -7.19
N PHE A 281 6.33 17.43 -6.55
CA PHE A 281 5.82 16.09 -6.79
C PHE A 281 4.37 15.94 -6.30
N LEU A 282 4.04 16.53 -5.15
CA LEU A 282 2.66 16.49 -4.65
C LEU A 282 1.69 17.27 -5.55
N LYS A 283 2.13 18.36 -6.20
CA LYS A 283 1.34 19.05 -7.23
C LYS A 283 1.11 18.17 -8.46
N LEU A 284 2.13 17.44 -8.91
CA LEU A 284 1.97 16.46 -9.98
C LEU A 284 0.92 15.38 -9.60
N LEU A 285 0.94 14.91 -8.35
CA LEU A 285 -0.10 13.98 -7.86
C LEU A 285 -1.50 14.63 -7.79
N TYR A 286 -1.59 15.93 -7.50
CA TYR A 286 -2.86 16.65 -7.51
C TYR A 286 -3.50 16.64 -8.90
N GLU A 287 -2.68 16.81 -9.94
CA GLU A 287 -3.12 16.77 -11.35
C GLU A 287 -3.61 15.39 -11.76
N HIS A 288 -3.01 14.32 -11.21
CA HIS A 288 -3.36 12.93 -11.48
C HIS A 288 -4.49 12.37 -10.61
N LEU A 289 -5.10 13.18 -9.75
CA LEU A 289 -6.15 12.72 -8.85
C LEU A 289 -7.54 13.09 -9.39
N GLU A 290 -8.48 12.17 -9.33
CA GLU A 290 -9.90 12.47 -9.58
C GLU A 290 -10.44 13.50 -8.58
N ASP A 291 -11.51 14.20 -8.93
CA ASP A 291 -12.10 15.24 -8.06
C ASP A 291 -12.60 14.70 -6.72
N ASP A 292 -13.09 13.45 -6.70
CA ASP A 292 -13.46 12.71 -5.49
C ASP A 292 -12.36 11.76 -4.99
N GLY A 293 -11.18 11.82 -5.61
CA GLY A 293 -10.05 10.99 -5.28
C GLY A 293 -9.35 11.39 -3.98
N MET A 294 -8.49 10.50 -3.48
CA MET A 294 -7.70 10.73 -2.28
C MET A 294 -6.31 10.13 -2.35
N ILE A 295 -5.38 10.77 -1.65
CA ILE A 295 -4.04 10.25 -1.38
C ILE A 295 -3.98 9.78 0.06
N LEU A 296 -3.48 8.56 0.27
CA LEU A 296 -3.27 7.97 1.59
C LEU A 296 -1.79 7.73 1.80
N THR A 297 -1.29 8.08 2.97
CA THR A 297 0.10 7.83 3.35
C THR A 297 0.25 7.59 4.85
N TYR A 298 1.27 6.81 5.20
CA TYR A 298 1.63 6.60 6.60
C TYR A 298 2.27 7.82 7.28
N SER A 299 2.75 8.79 6.50
CA SER A 299 3.49 9.92 7.06
C SER A 299 2.58 10.81 7.90
N ASN A 300 3.02 11.11 9.12
CA ASN A 300 2.41 12.10 10.02
C ASN A 300 3.27 13.38 10.14
N SER A 301 4.27 13.53 9.29
CA SER A 301 5.20 14.64 9.37
C SER A 301 4.49 15.98 9.15
N ALA A 302 4.78 16.97 10.00
CA ALA A 302 4.31 18.34 9.81
C ALA A 302 4.77 18.89 8.45
N GLN A 303 5.99 18.56 8.05
CA GLN A 303 6.56 18.87 6.75
C GLN A 303 5.67 18.39 5.59
N VAL A 304 5.32 17.11 5.59
CA VAL A 304 4.52 16.47 4.53
C VAL A 304 3.11 17.05 4.50
N ARG A 305 2.49 17.23 5.67
CA ARG A 305 1.15 17.86 5.74
C ARG A 305 1.17 19.30 5.23
N ASN A 306 2.21 20.07 5.54
CA ASN A 306 2.35 21.42 5.00
C ASN A 306 2.57 21.39 3.47
N ALA A 307 3.37 20.45 2.96
CA ALA A 307 3.57 20.28 1.54
C ALA A 307 2.26 19.98 0.81
N PHE A 308 1.42 19.06 1.33
CA PHE A 308 0.09 18.80 0.79
C PHE A 308 -0.80 20.04 0.77
N ILE A 309 -0.86 20.80 1.88
CA ILE A 309 -1.65 22.05 1.94
C ILE A 309 -1.19 23.04 0.87
N ASN A 310 0.13 23.23 0.71
CA ASN A 310 0.68 24.16 -0.29
C ASN A 310 0.60 23.63 -1.73
N ALA A 311 0.43 22.32 -1.92
CA ALA A 311 0.11 21.71 -3.21
C ALA A 311 -1.39 21.81 -3.57
N GLY A 312 -2.23 22.38 -2.69
CA GLY A 312 -3.65 22.63 -2.94
C GLY A 312 -4.61 21.60 -2.33
N PHE A 313 -4.11 20.65 -1.54
CA PHE A 313 -4.96 19.65 -0.89
C PHE A 313 -5.58 20.15 0.42
N ILE A 314 -6.73 19.57 0.73
CA ILE A 314 -7.31 19.55 2.07
C ILE A 314 -6.81 18.29 2.79
N VAL A 315 -6.28 18.46 4.00
CA VAL A 315 -5.55 17.41 4.73
C VAL A 315 -6.30 16.98 5.97
N GLY A 316 -6.46 15.67 6.14
CA GLY A 316 -6.94 15.01 7.34
C GLY A 316 -5.89 14.09 7.96
N LYS A 317 -6.15 13.63 9.18
CA LYS A 317 -5.32 12.66 9.90
C LYS A 317 -6.08 11.39 10.24
N ILE A 318 -5.36 10.28 10.17
CA ILE A 318 -5.88 8.93 10.36
C ILE A 318 -5.54 8.47 11.78
N TYR A 319 -6.55 8.16 12.59
CA TYR A 319 -6.40 7.57 13.92
C TYR A 319 -6.58 6.06 13.83
N SER A 320 -5.60 5.29 14.30
CA SER A 320 -5.67 3.84 14.41
C SER A 320 -5.98 3.43 15.85
N GLU A 321 -7.06 2.67 16.03
CA GLU A 321 -7.47 2.16 17.35
C GLU A 321 -6.48 1.11 17.87
N SER A 322 -5.82 0.35 16.99
CA SER A 322 -4.85 -0.68 17.39
C SER A 322 -3.62 -0.09 18.07
N SER A 323 -3.21 1.10 17.61
CA SER A 323 -2.01 1.81 18.08
C SER A 323 -2.33 2.93 19.06
N LYS A 324 -3.62 3.27 19.24
CA LYS A 324 -4.13 4.36 20.07
C LYS A 324 -3.47 5.72 19.78
N LYS A 325 -3.19 5.98 18.51
CA LYS A 325 -2.59 7.23 18.05
C LYS A 325 -2.94 7.53 16.60
N PHE A 326 -2.64 8.75 16.17
CA PHE A 326 -2.64 9.10 14.76
C PHE A 326 -1.47 8.41 14.06
N THR A 327 -1.72 7.81 12.90
CA THR A 327 -0.79 6.91 12.20
C THR A 327 -0.62 7.20 10.72
N GLY A 328 -1.34 8.18 10.17
CA GLY A 328 -1.19 8.58 8.78
C GLY A 328 -1.93 9.86 8.44
N THR A 329 -1.79 10.25 7.18
CA THR A 329 -2.37 11.46 6.59
C THR A 329 -3.22 11.05 5.39
N ILE A 330 -4.34 11.75 5.22
CA ILE A 330 -5.17 11.67 4.02
C ILE A 330 -5.22 13.05 3.37
N ALA A 331 -5.11 13.13 2.05
CA ALA A 331 -5.18 14.37 1.29
C ALA A 331 -6.25 14.24 0.18
N VAL A 332 -7.13 15.24 0.07
CA VAL A 332 -8.23 15.29 -0.90
C VAL A 332 -8.32 16.68 -1.53
N LYS A 333 -9.00 16.83 -2.67
CA LYS A 333 -9.06 18.11 -3.41
C LYS A 333 -9.97 19.18 -2.79
N ASN A 334 -10.99 18.80 -2.02
CA ASN A 334 -11.99 19.74 -1.50
C ASN A 334 -12.49 19.37 -0.10
N ASN A 335 -13.05 20.36 0.61
CA ASN A 335 -13.54 20.20 1.99
C ASN A 335 -14.71 19.22 2.07
N SER A 336 -15.63 19.25 1.11
CA SER A 336 -16.78 18.34 1.09
C SER A 336 -16.38 16.87 1.06
N ASN A 337 -15.28 16.51 0.37
CA ASN A 337 -14.76 15.16 0.37
C ASN A 337 -14.22 14.76 1.75
N LEU A 338 -13.49 15.64 2.42
CA LEU A 338 -12.96 15.37 3.76
C LEU A 338 -14.10 15.25 4.78
N GLU A 339 -15.06 16.17 4.77
CA GLU A 339 -16.23 16.15 5.65
C GLU A 339 -17.04 14.86 5.48
N LYS A 340 -17.27 14.44 4.22
CA LYS A 340 -17.92 13.18 3.89
C LYS A 340 -17.15 11.99 4.46
N LEU A 341 -15.82 11.95 4.28
CA LEU A 341 -14.99 10.88 4.81
C LEU A 341 -15.00 10.82 6.34
N ILE A 342 -14.96 11.97 7.01
CA ILE A 342 -15.09 12.05 8.48
C ILE A 342 -16.44 11.49 8.92
N CYS A 343 -17.53 11.89 8.27
CA CYS A 343 -18.87 11.38 8.55
C CYS A 343 -18.97 9.86 8.36
N GLU A 344 -18.45 9.34 7.26
CA GLU A 344 -18.44 7.91 6.94
C GLU A 344 -17.63 7.08 7.95
N HIS A 345 -16.61 7.67 8.59
CA HIS A 345 -15.76 7.00 9.58
C HIS A 345 -16.15 7.25 11.03
N LYS A 346 -17.17 8.08 11.31
CA LYS A 346 -17.56 8.46 12.68
C LYS A 346 -17.86 7.26 13.58
N ASN A 347 -18.47 6.22 13.02
CA ASN A 347 -18.84 4.98 13.72
C ASN A 347 -17.90 3.80 13.44
N ASN A 348 -16.80 4.02 12.70
CA ASN A 348 -15.84 2.96 12.42
C ASN A 348 -15.00 2.69 13.68
N LYS A 349 -15.01 1.42 14.13
CA LYS A 349 -14.36 0.99 15.37
C LYS A 349 -12.85 0.79 15.23
N LEU A 350 -12.32 0.74 14.01
CA LEU A 350 -10.92 0.42 13.75
C LEU A 350 -10.09 1.64 13.38
N VAL A 351 -10.67 2.52 12.56
CA VAL A 351 -10.01 3.72 12.05
C VAL A 351 -10.98 4.88 12.10
N LYS A 352 -10.48 6.05 12.52
CA LYS A 352 -11.23 7.32 12.49
C LYS A 352 -10.46 8.33 11.66
N ILE A 353 -11.19 9.16 10.92
CA ILE A 353 -10.64 10.30 10.18
C ILE A 353 -11.06 11.57 10.91
N SER A 354 -10.14 12.52 11.01
CA SER A 354 -10.39 13.84 11.62
C SER A 354 -9.59 14.91 10.88
N GLU A 355 -10.04 16.15 10.98
CA GLU A 355 -9.29 17.31 10.54
C GLU A 355 -7.98 17.50 11.34
N LEU A 356 -7.09 18.33 10.82
CA LEU A 356 -5.93 18.78 11.57
C LEU A 356 -6.39 19.64 12.76
N SER A 357 -5.89 19.30 13.95
CA SER A 357 -6.15 20.09 15.16
C SER A 357 -5.34 21.40 15.17
N GLU A 358 -5.68 22.32 16.06
CA GLU A 358 -4.88 23.53 16.31
C GLU A 358 -3.40 23.23 16.57
N TYR A 359 -3.11 22.15 17.30
CA TYR A 359 -1.74 21.66 17.50
C TYR A 359 -1.04 21.32 16.17
N ASP A 360 -1.74 20.62 15.27
CA ASP A 360 -1.17 20.21 13.97
C ASP A 360 -0.92 21.43 13.09
N LEU A 361 -1.90 22.34 13.01
CA LEU A 361 -1.80 23.60 12.25
C LEU A 361 -0.70 24.51 12.80
N GLY A 362 -0.53 24.57 14.12
CA GLY A 362 0.56 25.29 14.75
C GLY A 362 1.92 24.65 14.46
N LEU A 363 2.03 23.32 14.53
CA LEU A 363 3.27 22.60 14.26
C LEU A 363 3.75 22.79 12.80
N ILE A 364 2.80 22.82 11.85
CA ILE A 364 3.05 23.12 10.44
C ILE A 364 3.63 24.53 10.24
N LYS A 365 3.33 25.49 11.11
CA LYS A 365 3.89 26.86 11.06
C LYS A 365 5.27 26.99 11.73
N THR A 366 5.88 25.90 12.17
CA THR A 366 7.23 25.89 12.75
C THR A 366 8.28 25.47 11.71
N LYS A 367 9.57 25.48 12.08
CA LYS A 367 10.64 24.90 11.24
C LYS A 367 10.37 23.45 10.82
N ALA A 368 9.60 22.68 11.59
CA ALA A 368 9.24 21.30 11.23
C ALA A 368 8.24 21.20 10.07
N GLY A 369 7.57 22.30 9.69
CA GLY A 369 6.69 22.36 8.53
C GLY A 369 7.37 22.80 7.24
N ILE A 370 8.65 23.20 7.26
CA ILE A 370 9.37 23.61 6.05
C ILE A 370 9.56 22.37 5.17
N PHE A 371 8.97 22.38 3.98
CA PHE A 371 8.90 21.24 3.06
C PHE A 371 9.96 21.26 1.97
N TYR A 372 10.18 20.10 1.36
CA TYR A 372 11.14 19.93 0.26
C TYR A 372 10.61 20.52 -1.05
N ARG A 373 11.54 20.86 -1.95
CA ARG A 373 11.28 21.41 -3.29
C ARG A 373 12.14 20.70 -4.31
N ASP A 374 11.58 20.48 -5.49
CA ASP A 374 12.21 19.88 -6.67
C ASP A 374 11.44 20.36 -7.91
N GLU A 375 11.63 21.63 -8.26
CA GLU A 375 10.82 22.34 -9.27
C GLU A 375 10.79 21.63 -10.64
N ASN A 376 11.90 20.99 -11.02
CA ASN A 376 12.04 20.28 -12.29
C ASN A 376 11.88 18.76 -12.16
N LEU A 377 11.49 18.25 -10.98
CA LEU A 377 11.29 16.83 -10.69
C LEU A 377 12.48 15.93 -11.09
N SER A 378 13.70 16.44 -10.95
CA SER A 378 14.92 15.80 -11.46
C SER A 378 16.11 15.91 -10.51
N LEU A 379 15.98 16.66 -9.42
CA LEU A 379 17.05 16.75 -8.42
C LEU A 379 17.27 15.40 -7.76
N ASP A 380 18.53 15.11 -7.42
CA ASP A 380 18.84 13.98 -6.55
C ASP A 380 18.43 14.29 -5.09
N ASN A 381 18.32 13.24 -4.27
CA ASN A 381 17.89 13.37 -2.89
C ASN A 381 18.86 14.24 -2.04
N GLU A 382 20.15 14.24 -2.34
CA GLU A 382 21.14 15.01 -1.58
C GLU A 382 21.01 16.52 -1.85
N ALA A 383 20.78 16.90 -3.10
CA ALA A 383 20.53 18.26 -3.53
C ALA A 383 19.26 18.81 -2.88
N ILE A 384 18.18 18.03 -2.88
CA ILE A 384 16.91 18.40 -2.24
C ILE A 384 17.10 18.64 -0.73
N ILE A 385 17.86 17.76 -0.05
CA ILE A 385 18.16 17.91 1.38
C ILE A 385 19.00 19.16 1.63
N LYS A 386 20.06 19.40 0.86
CA LYS A 386 20.93 20.58 1.02
C LYS A 386 20.16 21.89 0.90
N VAL A 387 19.29 22.00 -0.11
CA VAL A 387 18.44 23.19 -0.31
C VAL A 387 17.50 23.39 0.87
N HIS A 388 16.87 22.31 1.34
CA HIS A 388 15.98 22.35 2.50
C HIS A 388 16.69 22.75 3.78
N GLU A 389 17.90 22.24 4.03
CA GLU A 389 18.70 22.61 5.21
C GLU A 389 19.03 24.10 5.23
N ILE A 390 19.37 24.68 4.07
CA ILE A 390 19.60 26.13 3.92
C ILE A 390 18.31 26.91 4.21
N GLU A 391 17.15 26.47 3.69
CA GLU A 391 15.85 27.10 3.97
C GLU A 391 15.51 27.06 5.46
N VAL A 392 15.74 25.93 6.14
CA VAL A 392 15.53 25.77 7.58
C VAL A 392 16.46 26.67 8.41
N GLN A 393 17.72 26.78 8.02
CA GLN A 393 18.70 27.63 8.71
C GLN A 393 18.35 29.11 8.60
N ASN A 394 17.99 29.57 7.40
CA ASN A 394 17.64 30.96 7.11
C ASN A 394 16.23 31.36 7.61
N SER A 395 15.40 30.38 7.99
CA SER A 395 14.05 30.64 8.48
C SER A 395 14.00 31.28 9.87
N ASN A 396 13.19 32.33 9.99
CA ASN A 396 12.85 32.98 11.27
C ASN A 396 11.74 32.24 12.05
N LEU A 397 11.21 31.13 11.51
CA LEU A 397 10.19 30.35 12.20
C LEU A 397 10.73 29.77 13.51
N MET A 398 9.85 29.66 14.51
CA MET A 398 10.21 29.01 15.76
C MET A 398 10.50 27.52 15.56
N SER A 399 11.32 26.94 16.44
CA SER A 399 11.55 25.48 16.44
C SER A 399 10.31 24.73 16.92
N SER A 400 10.11 23.51 16.42
CA SER A 400 9.02 22.64 16.87
C SER A 400 9.08 22.34 18.36
N SER A 401 10.27 22.13 18.91
CA SER A 401 10.48 21.92 20.35
C SER A 401 9.99 23.10 21.20
N LYS A 402 10.26 24.34 20.75
CA LYS A 402 9.79 25.55 21.43
C LYS A 402 8.27 25.66 21.35
N PHE A 403 7.70 25.49 20.17
CA PHE A 403 6.24 25.46 19.96
C PHE A 403 5.54 24.43 20.86
N ILE A 404 6.04 23.18 20.89
CA ILE A 404 5.45 22.11 21.71
C ILE A 404 5.46 22.48 23.20
N LYS A 405 6.52 23.15 23.67
CA LYS A 405 6.62 23.60 25.06
C LYS A 405 5.61 24.70 25.36
N GLU A 406 5.49 25.70 24.49
CA GLU A 406 4.54 26.81 24.62
C GLU A 406 3.08 26.32 24.56
N TYR A 407 2.75 25.48 23.58
CA TYR A 407 1.41 24.90 23.43
C TYR A 407 0.99 24.09 24.66
N LYS A 408 1.91 23.33 25.26
CA LYS A 408 1.64 22.56 26.49
C LYS A 408 1.41 23.44 27.71
N LYS A 409 2.07 24.60 27.81
CA LYS A 409 1.85 25.55 28.92
C LYS A 409 0.45 26.15 28.85
N ILE A 410 0.10 26.70 27.68
CA ILE A 410 -1.20 27.31 27.43
C ILE A 410 -2.35 26.34 27.73
N ASN A 411 -2.24 25.08 27.30
CA ASN A 411 -3.28 24.08 27.51
C ASN A 411 -3.28 23.41 28.90
N LYS A 412 -2.29 23.69 29.75
CA LYS A 412 -2.25 23.20 31.14
C LYS A 412 -2.74 24.23 32.16
N GLY A 413 -3.07 25.45 31.74
CA GLY A 413 -3.54 26.52 32.63
C GLY A 413 -2.45 27.05 33.56
N GLU A 414 -1.19 27.01 33.14
CA GLU A 414 -0.06 27.68 33.81
C GLU A 414 0.26 29.03 33.18
#